data_AF-A0A2V7ZVQ0-F1
#
_entry.id   AF-A0A2V7ZVQ0-F1
#
_cell.length_a   1.000
_cell.length_b   1.000
_cell.length_c   1.000
_cell.angle_alpha   90.00
_cell.angle_beta   90.00
_cell.angle_gamma   90.00
#
_symmetry.space_group_name_H-M   'P 1'
#
loop_
_entity.id
_entity.type
_entity.pdbx_description
1 polymer ?
#
loop_
_entity_poly.entity_id
_entity_poly.type
_entity_poly.pdbx_seq_one_letter_code
_entity_poly.pdbx_strand_id
1 'polypeptide(L)'
;MTPWYKNAVFYCLDVETFCDADGDGVGDFLGLGRKLPYLAELGVDCVWLMPFYATANRDDGYDVTDHCAVDPRLGTGSTSV
;
A
#
# COMPACT_ATOMS: atom_id res chain seq x y z
N MET A 1 -15.24 -14.00 22.07
CA MET A 1 -15.21 -12.93 21.06
C MET A 1 -14.92 -13.55 19.70
N THR A 2 -15.68 -13.19 18.67
CA THR A 2 -15.37 -13.56 17.29
C THR A 2 -14.11 -12.81 16.85
N PRO A 3 -13.11 -13.46 16.22
CA PRO A 3 -11.96 -12.75 15.67
C PRO A 3 -12.39 -11.65 14.70
N TRP A 4 -11.74 -10.47 14.76
CA TRP A 4 -12.15 -9.27 14.01
C TRP A 4 -12.30 -9.54 12.51
N TYR A 5 -11.35 -10.29 11.93
CA TYR A 5 -11.29 -10.57 10.50
C TYR A 5 -12.46 -11.43 9.98
N LYS A 6 -13.21 -12.13 10.84
CA LYS A 6 -14.31 -13.00 10.40
C LYS A 6 -15.51 -12.23 9.85
N ASN A 7 -15.67 -10.97 10.23
CA ASN A 7 -16.75 -10.09 9.78
C ASN A 7 -16.22 -8.81 9.12
N ALA A 8 -14.92 -8.75 8.83
CA ALA A 8 -14.28 -7.56 8.30
C ALA A 8 -14.50 -7.42 6.79
N VAL A 9 -14.68 -6.19 6.33
CA VAL A 9 -14.62 -5.81 4.91
C VAL A 9 -13.19 -5.40 4.57
N PHE A 10 -12.56 -6.17 3.67
CA PHE A 10 -11.22 -5.91 3.18
C PHE A 10 -11.27 -5.10 1.89
N TYR A 11 -10.50 -4.01 1.85
CA TYR A 11 -10.29 -3.21 0.65
C TYR A 11 -8.91 -3.54 0.07
N CYS A 12 -8.90 -4.30 -1.03
CA CYS A 12 -7.67 -4.60 -1.75
C CYS A 12 -7.22 -3.36 -2.53
N LEU A 13 -5.97 -2.95 -2.35
CA LEU A 13 -5.45 -1.69 -2.85
C LEU A 13 -4.03 -1.88 -3.37
N ASP A 14 -3.78 -1.36 -4.56
CA ASP A 14 -2.45 -1.19 -5.12
C ASP A 14 -1.99 0.26 -4.89
N VAL A 15 -0.85 0.42 -4.21
CA VAL A 15 -0.30 1.73 -3.88
C VAL A 15 0.06 2.48 -5.15
N GLU A 16 0.62 1.79 -6.15
CA GLU A 16 1.10 2.35 -7.41
C GLU A 16 -0.01 3.05 -8.21
N THR A 17 -1.27 2.62 -8.04
CA THR A 17 -2.40 3.12 -8.85
C THR A 17 -3.40 3.95 -8.07
N PHE A 18 -3.24 4.08 -6.75
CA PHE A 18 -4.28 4.65 -5.89
C PHE A 18 -4.27 6.19 -5.82
N CYS A 19 -3.14 6.78 -5.45
CA CYS A 19 -3.03 8.24 -5.30
C CYS A 19 -1.58 8.69 -5.37
N ASP A 20 -1.23 9.41 -6.42
CA ASP A 20 0.05 10.12 -6.58
C ASP A 20 0.03 11.41 -5.73
N ALA A 21 1.02 11.57 -4.84
CA ALA A 21 1.13 12.73 -3.96
C ALA A 21 2.24 13.72 -4.34
N ASP A 22 3.19 13.34 -5.18
CA ASP A 22 4.36 14.14 -5.56
C ASP A 22 4.41 14.55 -7.05
N GLY A 23 3.51 13.99 -7.86
CA GLY A 23 3.28 14.35 -9.25
C GLY A 23 4.12 13.59 -10.26
N ASP A 24 4.76 12.48 -9.88
CA ASP A 24 5.61 11.68 -10.77
C ASP A 24 4.83 10.69 -11.67
N GLY A 25 3.52 10.55 -11.44
CA GLY A 25 2.61 9.66 -12.17
C GLY A 25 2.42 8.28 -11.52
N VAL A 26 3.05 8.01 -10.38
CA VAL A 26 2.95 6.78 -9.59
C VAL A 26 2.34 7.09 -8.23
N GLY A 27 1.41 6.24 -7.79
CA GLY A 27 0.84 6.34 -6.46
C GLY A 27 1.84 5.94 -5.37
N ASP A 28 1.77 6.62 -4.24
CA ASP A 28 2.76 6.49 -3.16
C ASP A 28 2.12 6.40 -1.77
N PHE A 29 2.90 6.03 -0.77
CA PHE A 29 2.41 5.90 0.61
C PHE A 29 1.95 7.22 1.23
N LEU A 30 2.47 8.37 0.77
CA LEU A 30 2.02 9.69 1.22
C LEU A 30 0.60 9.97 0.69
N GLY A 31 0.31 9.62 -0.56
CA GLY A 31 -1.00 9.69 -1.18
C GLY A 31 -2.00 8.76 -0.51
N LEU A 32 -1.62 7.49 -0.29
CA LEU A 32 -2.42 6.55 0.49
C LEU A 32 -2.76 7.10 1.89
N GLY A 33 -1.75 7.62 2.60
CA GLY A 33 -1.94 8.23 3.92
C GLY A 33 -2.96 9.37 3.93
N ARG A 34 -2.93 10.24 2.91
CA ARG A 34 -3.90 11.35 2.75
C ARG A 34 -5.33 10.88 2.49
N LYS A 35 -5.52 9.66 1.99
CA LYS A 35 -6.82 9.07 1.64
C LYS A 35 -7.37 8.10 2.71
N LEU A 36 -6.64 7.86 3.80
CA LEU A 36 -7.16 7.07 4.92
C LEU A 36 -8.51 7.59 5.47
N PRO A 37 -8.78 8.91 5.58
CA PRO A 37 -10.09 9.39 6.00
C PRO A 37 -11.22 8.98 5.04
N TYR A 38 -10.96 8.96 3.73
CA TYR A 38 -11.92 8.49 2.72
C TYR A 38 -12.22 6.99 2.87
N LEU A 39 -11.19 6.16 3.08
CA LEU A 39 -11.37 4.73 3.30
C LEU A 39 -12.14 4.45 4.61
N ALA A 40 -11.88 5.22 5.66
CA ALA A 40 -12.62 5.14 6.91
C ALA A 40 -14.10 5.54 6.72
N GLU A 41 -14.39 6.59 5.96
CA GLU A 41 -15.77 7.01 5.64
C GLU A 41 -16.50 5.98 4.78
N LEU A 42 -15.80 5.32 3.86
CA LEU A 42 -16.33 4.20 3.07
C LEU A 42 -16.75 3.01 3.96
N GLY A 43 -16.20 2.90 5.17
CA GLY A 43 -16.56 1.89 6.15
C GLY A 43 -15.79 0.58 6.00
N VAL A 44 -14.57 0.61 5.44
CA VAL A 44 -13.72 -0.59 5.34
C VAL A 44 -13.02 -0.84 6.67
N ASP A 45 -12.91 -2.11 7.06
CA ASP A 45 -12.27 -2.50 8.33
C ASP A 45 -10.76 -2.68 8.18
N CYS A 46 -10.31 -3.07 6.98
CA CYS A 46 -8.91 -3.38 6.72
C CYS A 46 -8.53 -3.05 5.27
N VAL A 47 -7.34 -2.47 5.10
CA VAL A 47 -6.71 -2.29 3.80
C VAL A 47 -5.76 -3.46 3.58
N TRP A 48 -5.98 -4.20 2.50
CA TRP A 48 -5.06 -5.23 2.02
C TRP A 48 -4.22 -4.64 0.89
N LEU A 49 -2.94 -4.43 1.16
CA LEU A 49 -2.01 -3.89 0.17
C LEU A 49 -1.51 -4.99 -0.77
N MET A 50 -1.51 -4.69 -2.07
CA MET A 50 -0.73 -5.41 -3.07
C MET A 50 0.78 -5.23 -2.82
N PRO A 51 1.66 -6.04 -3.45
CA PRO A 51 3.10 -6.00 -3.18
C PRO A 51 3.69 -4.59 -3.34
N PHE A 52 4.46 -4.16 -2.33
CA PHE A 52 5.13 -2.86 -2.30
C PHE A 52 6.62 -2.97 -1.96
N TYR A 53 7.14 -4.20 -1.91
CA TYR A 53 8.55 -4.47 -1.65
C TYR A 53 9.42 -4.09 -2.85
N ALA A 54 10.73 -3.92 -2.63
CA ALA A 54 11.66 -3.76 -3.74
C ALA A 54 11.53 -4.93 -4.73
N THR A 55 11.41 -4.62 -6.01
CA THR A 55 11.10 -5.58 -7.08
C THR A 55 11.87 -5.23 -8.37
N ALA A 56 12.03 -6.20 -9.26
CA ALA A 56 12.44 -5.94 -10.65
C ALA A 56 11.26 -5.51 -11.53
N ASN A 57 10.05 -5.53 -10.98
CA ASN A 57 8.77 -5.13 -11.55
C ASN A 57 8.44 -5.83 -12.88
N ARG A 58 8.57 -7.16 -12.88
CA ARG A 58 8.24 -8.02 -14.02
C ARG A 58 6.92 -8.78 -13.84
N ASP A 59 6.38 -8.77 -12.62
CA ASP A 59 5.13 -9.43 -12.23
C ASP A 59 4.38 -8.60 -11.17
N ASP A 60 4.10 -7.33 -11.48
CA ASP A 60 3.33 -6.40 -10.62
C ASP A 60 3.80 -6.37 -9.13
N GLY A 61 5.12 -6.39 -8.93
CA GLY A 61 5.73 -6.38 -7.60
C GLY A 61 5.83 -7.73 -6.89
N TYR A 62 5.27 -8.81 -7.43
CA TYR A 62 5.41 -10.15 -6.86
C TYR A 62 6.80 -10.77 -7.07
N ASP A 63 7.57 -10.29 -8.06
CA ASP A 63 8.96 -10.65 -8.29
C ASP A 63 9.93 -9.91 -7.35
N VAL A 64 9.71 -10.09 -6.04
CA VAL A 64 10.42 -9.40 -4.95
C VAL A 64 11.93 -9.68 -4.99
N THR A 65 12.73 -8.61 -4.89
CA THR A 65 14.19 -8.65 -4.81
C THR A 65 14.72 -8.45 -3.40
N ASP A 66 14.01 -7.70 -2.55
CA ASP A 66 14.32 -7.52 -1.13
C ASP A 66 13.03 -7.36 -0.31
N HIS A 67 12.73 -8.36 0.53
CA HIS A 67 11.56 -8.36 1.42
C HIS A 67 11.65 -7.37 2.59
N CYS A 68 12.80 -6.76 2.83
CA CYS A 68 13.02 -5.79 3.91
C CYS A 68 13.00 -4.34 3.41
N ALA A 69 12.89 -4.12 2.11
CA ALA A 69 12.88 -2.80 1.50
C ALA A 69 11.53 -2.52 0.81
N VAL A 70 11.10 -1.26 0.88
CA VAL A 70 9.99 -0.73 0.07
C VAL A 70 10.52 -0.37 -1.31
N ASP A 71 9.75 -0.61 -2.38
CA ASP A 71 10.10 -0.15 -3.73
C ASP A 71 10.25 1.40 -3.71
N PRO A 72 11.42 1.94 -4.12
CA PRO A 72 11.65 3.39 -4.11
C PRO A 72 10.60 4.21 -4.86
N ARG A 73 9.90 3.62 -5.85
CA ARG A 73 8.79 4.28 -6.56
C ARG A 73 7.61 4.61 -5.66
N LEU A 74 7.39 3.84 -4.60
CA LEU A 74 6.24 3.99 -3.70
C LEU A 74 6.56 4.83 -2.46
N GLY A 75 7.83 5.25 -2.33
CA GLY A 75 8.37 6.05 -1.23
C GLY A 75 9.63 5.44 -0.63
N THR A 76 10.34 6.22 0.20
CA THR A 76 11.51 5.74 0.92
C THR A 76 11.10 5.10 2.24
N GLY A 77 11.48 3.84 2.46
CA GLY A 77 11.43 3.21 3.76
C GLY A 77 12.40 3.89 4.73
N SER A 78 12.02 5.00 5.33
CA SER A 78 12.77 5.67 6.38
C SER A 78 12.65 4.88 7.68
N THR A 79 13.22 3.68 7.74
CA THR A 79 13.55 3.05 9.02
C THR A 79 14.98 3.44 9.36
N SER A 80 15.18 4.69 9.79
CA SER A 80 16.25 4.94 10.75
C SER A 80 15.85 4.21 12.03
N VAL A 81 16.51 3.09 12.28
CA VAL A 81 16.62 2.53 13.64
C VAL A 81 17.31 3.54 14.56
#